data_AF-A0AAQ4DV18-F1
#
_entry.id   AF-A0AAQ4DV18-F1
#
_cell.length_a   1.000
_cell.length_b   1.000
_cell.length_c   1.000
_cell.angle_alpha   90.00
_cell.angle_beta   90.00
_cell.angle_gamma   90.00
#
_symmetry.space_group_name_H-M   'P 1'
#
loop_
_entity.id
_entity.type
_entity.pdbx_description
1 polymer ?
#
loop_
_entity_poly.entity_id
_entity_poly.type
_entity_poly.pdbx_seq_one_letter_code
_entity_poly.pdbx_strand_id
1 'polypeptide(L)'
;MTERKGHKRFDKDDADNCVDIAFWKLNQTVNNDAKFVKPVVLRDFIEPSSSEDELVTPKTISLGLMHGLGSLRRTSRCSLNKKSEHYKVRCSVSFDDLHCTLPRVNDTIDYVLSIKAEGNINFRLHRGAVQNIILVLPTISYAMSVKNTTTKEDAILSSLTVPSSYALTGDGKIQGLYTHGLRYFLTLGAFFGQLDSIFHSAPCTLTAD
;
A
#
# COMPACT_ATOMS: atom_id res chain seq x y z
N MET A 1 18.54 -33.82 -34.94
CA MET A 1 18.08 -33.95 -33.54
C MET A 1 17.74 -32.57 -33.04
N THR A 2 16.46 -32.25 -32.97
CA THR A 2 15.96 -30.96 -32.48
C THR A 2 15.75 -31.08 -30.97
N GLU A 3 16.65 -30.51 -30.17
CA GLU A 3 16.44 -30.33 -28.73
C GLU A 3 15.17 -29.47 -28.53
N ARG A 4 14.08 -30.10 -28.12
CA ARG A 4 12.93 -29.39 -27.58
C ARG A 4 13.36 -28.80 -26.24
N LYS A 5 13.82 -27.55 -26.23
CA LYS A 5 13.92 -26.76 -25.00
C LYS A 5 12.54 -26.72 -24.34
N GLY A 6 12.38 -27.52 -23.28
CA GLY A 6 11.18 -27.52 -22.44
C GLY A 6 10.85 -26.09 -22.04
N HIS A 7 9.69 -25.60 -22.48
CA HIS A 7 9.22 -24.30 -22.05
C HIS A 7 8.81 -24.42 -20.59
N LYS A 8 9.68 -23.99 -19.68
CA LYS A 8 9.37 -23.91 -18.25
C LYS A 8 8.00 -23.24 -18.07
N ARG A 9 7.06 -23.97 -17.47
CA ARG A 9 5.69 -23.48 -17.28
C ARG A 9 5.69 -22.54 -16.08
N PHE A 10 4.82 -21.55 -16.14
CA PHE A 10 4.50 -20.70 -14.99
C PHE A 10 3.03 -20.92 -14.71
N ASP A 11 2.71 -21.31 -13.49
CA ASP A 11 1.34 -21.58 -13.07
C ASP A 11 0.88 -20.67 -11.92
N LYS A 12 -0.26 -21.02 -11.31
CA LYS A 12 -0.83 -20.23 -10.23
C LYS A 12 -0.05 -20.38 -8.93
N ASP A 13 0.51 -21.56 -8.66
CA ASP A 13 1.32 -21.79 -7.46
C ASP A 13 2.63 -20.99 -7.56
N ASP A 14 3.24 -20.93 -8.75
CA ASP A 14 4.40 -20.07 -9.01
C ASP A 14 4.07 -18.57 -8.81
N ALA A 15 2.88 -18.14 -9.27
CA ALA A 15 2.43 -16.77 -9.11
C ALA A 15 2.18 -16.39 -7.64
N ASP A 16 1.53 -17.27 -6.90
CA ASP A 16 1.27 -17.10 -5.47
C ASP A 16 2.58 -17.02 -4.68
N ASN A 17 3.49 -17.97 -4.93
CA ASN A 17 4.78 -18.00 -4.25
C ASN A 17 5.63 -16.76 -4.60
N CYS A 18 5.63 -16.32 -5.85
CA CYS A 18 6.37 -15.11 -6.22
C CYS A 18 5.87 -13.87 -5.45
N VAL A 19 4.55 -13.73 -5.32
CA VAL A 19 3.94 -12.60 -4.60
C VAL A 19 4.19 -12.72 -3.09
N ASP A 20 4.09 -13.91 -2.51
CA ASP A 20 4.34 -14.13 -1.08
C ASP A 20 5.80 -13.85 -0.72
N ILE A 21 6.75 -14.29 -1.54
CA ILE A 21 8.18 -13.97 -1.35
C ILE A 21 8.40 -12.46 -1.44
N ALA A 22 7.77 -11.78 -2.41
CA ALA A 22 7.87 -10.34 -2.54
C ALA A 22 7.30 -9.60 -1.32
N PHE A 23 6.16 -10.04 -0.79
CA PHE A 23 5.57 -9.45 0.42
C PHE A 23 6.34 -9.77 1.70
N TRP A 24 6.93 -10.96 1.80
CA TRP A 24 7.85 -11.28 2.89
C TRP A 24 9.07 -10.36 2.86
N LYS A 25 9.69 -10.16 1.68
CA LYS A 25 10.80 -9.21 1.50
C LYS A 25 10.37 -7.78 1.81
N LEU A 26 9.17 -7.37 1.39
CA LEU A 26 8.60 -6.06 1.71
C LEU A 26 8.57 -5.86 3.22
N ASN A 27 7.99 -6.81 3.96
CA ASN A 27 7.92 -6.74 5.41
C ASN A 27 9.31 -6.57 6.05
N GLN A 28 10.33 -7.28 5.57
CA GLN A 28 11.70 -7.11 6.04
C GLN A 28 12.28 -5.73 5.71
N THR A 29 12.02 -5.19 4.52
CA THR A 29 12.62 -3.92 4.10
C THR A 29 11.93 -2.72 4.74
N VAL A 30 10.60 -2.66 4.74
CA VAL A 30 9.89 -1.46 5.21
C VAL A 30 10.06 -1.26 6.72
N ASN A 31 10.17 -2.34 7.50
CA ASN A 31 10.42 -2.26 8.94
C ASN A 31 11.84 -1.78 9.30
N ASN A 32 12.79 -1.93 8.38
CA ASN A 32 14.20 -1.59 8.62
C ASN A 32 14.66 -0.31 7.90
N ASP A 33 13.85 0.23 6.97
CA ASP A 33 14.19 1.43 6.21
C ASP A 33 13.83 2.69 7.00
N ALA A 34 14.86 3.51 7.24
CA ALA A 34 14.79 4.78 7.96
C ALA A 34 13.79 5.79 7.34
N LYS A 35 13.37 5.60 6.09
CA LYS A 35 12.32 6.41 5.44
C LYS A 35 10.94 6.19 6.04
N PHE A 36 10.65 4.99 6.56
CA PHE A 36 9.32 4.64 7.06
C PHE A 36 9.19 4.70 8.59
N VAL A 37 10.30 4.93 9.31
CA VAL A 37 10.29 5.18 10.76
C VAL A 37 10.06 6.66 11.13
N LYS A 38 9.86 7.52 10.13
CA LYS A 38 9.56 8.96 10.29
C LYS A 38 8.16 9.28 9.78
N PRO A 39 7.53 10.36 10.27
CA PRO A 39 6.27 10.83 9.72
C PRO A 39 6.37 11.08 8.21
N VAL A 40 5.41 10.54 7.46
CA VAL A 40 5.32 10.73 6.01
C VAL A 40 4.71 12.10 5.73
N VAL A 41 5.47 12.96 5.07
CA VAL A 41 5.03 14.30 4.67
C VAL A 41 5.15 14.42 3.15
N LEU A 42 4.02 14.65 2.49
CA LEU A 42 3.96 14.93 1.06
C LEU A 42 4.04 16.44 0.88
N ARG A 43 5.15 16.91 0.31
CA ARG A 43 5.36 18.32 -0.06
C ARG A 43 4.94 18.51 -1.51
N ASP A 44 4.42 19.69 -1.81
CA ASP A 44 3.98 20.08 -3.16
C ASP A 44 2.99 19.07 -3.79
N PHE A 45 2.17 18.44 -2.95
CA PHE A 45 1.19 17.46 -3.39
C PHE A 45 0.05 18.16 -4.14
N ILE A 46 -0.18 17.68 -5.35
CA ILE A 46 -1.26 18.12 -6.21
C ILE A 46 -2.43 17.14 -6.04
N GLU A 47 -3.51 17.65 -5.47
CA GLU A 47 -4.74 16.88 -5.32
C GLU A 47 -5.39 16.67 -6.70
N PRO A 48 -5.90 15.46 -7.00
CA PRO A 48 -6.67 15.24 -8.23
C PRO A 48 -7.87 16.19 -8.28
N SER A 49 -7.92 17.06 -9.30
CA SER A 49 -9.07 17.93 -9.56
C SER A 49 -10.13 17.19 -10.38
N SER A 50 -11.40 17.49 -10.10
CA SER A 50 -12.54 17.05 -10.92
C SER A 50 -12.87 18.01 -12.07
N SER A 51 -12.21 19.17 -12.17
CA SER A 51 -12.41 20.16 -13.24
C SER A 51 -11.07 20.60 -13.84
N GLU A 52 -11.04 20.73 -15.17
CA GLU A 52 -9.84 21.15 -15.91
C GLU A 52 -9.48 22.62 -15.69
N ASP A 53 -10.43 23.44 -15.23
CA ASP A 53 -10.29 24.89 -15.03
C ASP A 53 -9.90 25.30 -13.59
N GLU A 54 -9.74 24.35 -12.66
CA GLU A 54 -9.40 24.69 -11.28
C GLU A 54 -7.89 24.94 -11.13
N LEU A 55 -7.53 26.11 -10.58
CA LEU A 55 -6.15 26.46 -10.24
C LEU A 55 -5.58 25.45 -9.24
N VAL A 56 -4.74 24.55 -9.74
CA VAL A 56 -4.06 23.54 -8.94
C VAL A 56 -3.05 24.21 -8.03
N THR A 57 -3.38 24.30 -6.75
CA THR A 57 -2.47 24.82 -5.73
C THR A 57 -1.74 23.64 -5.07
N PRO A 58 -0.40 23.58 -5.11
CA PRO A 58 0.36 22.56 -4.38
C PRO A 58 0.10 22.68 -2.88
N LYS A 59 -0.15 21.54 -2.22
CA LYS A 59 -0.43 21.48 -0.79
C LYS A 59 0.63 20.65 -0.08
N THR A 60 0.91 20.99 1.18
CA THR A 60 1.67 20.11 2.06
C THR A 60 0.70 19.36 2.96
N ILE A 61 0.84 18.03 3.02
CA ILE A 61 0.06 17.19 3.91
C ILE A 61 0.95 16.18 4.64
N SER A 62 0.68 15.99 5.92
CA SER A 62 1.28 14.92 6.72
C SER A 62 0.31 13.74 6.78
N LEU A 63 0.78 12.54 6.44
CA LEU A 63 0.01 11.31 6.64
C LEU A 63 0.18 10.74 8.06
N GLY A 64 1.09 11.31 8.84
CA GLY A 64 1.50 10.80 10.15
C GLY A 64 2.62 9.78 10.05
N LEU A 65 2.93 9.14 11.18
CA LEU A 65 3.84 8.01 11.23
C LEU A 65 3.07 6.75 10.78
N MET A 66 3.50 6.15 9.67
CA MET A 66 2.86 4.98 9.10
C MET A 66 3.38 3.71 9.75
N HIS A 67 2.48 2.79 10.08
CA HIS A 67 2.78 1.50 10.69
C HIS A 67 2.13 0.38 9.88
N GLY A 68 2.69 -0.83 9.98
CA GLY A 68 2.17 -2.03 9.31
C GLY A 68 2.18 -1.97 7.79
N LEU A 69 3.02 -1.15 7.17
CA LEU A 69 3.22 -1.14 5.72
C LEU A 69 3.70 -2.49 5.18
N GLY A 70 4.44 -3.25 5.99
CA GLY A 70 4.85 -4.63 5.69
C GLY A 70 3.74 -5.67 5.78
N SER A 71 2.54 -5.31 6.26
CA SER A 71 1.41 -6.23 6.46
C SER A 71 0.58 -6.47 5.19
N LEU A 72 1.05 -5.98 4.04
CA LEU A 72 0.42 -6.26 2.76
C LEU A 72 0.52 -7.76 2.46
N ARG A 73 -0.63 -8.41 2.26
CA ARG A 73 -0.70 -9.83 1.90
C ARG A 73 -1.75 -10.09 0.82
N ARG A 74 -1.71 -11.29 0.25
CA ARG A 74 -2.78 -11.79 -0.61
C ARG A 74 -3.98 -12.22 0.23
N THR A 75 -5.18 -11.98 -0.28
CA THR A 75 -6.44 -12.44 0.29
C THR A 75 -6.99 -13.67 -0.42
N SER A 76 -6.51 -13.97 -1.62
CA SER A 76 -6.89 -15.14 -2.41
C SER A 76 -5.74 -15.62 -3.31
N ARG A 77 -5.93 -16.80 -3.90
CA ARG A 77 -5.12 -17.30 -5.02
C ARG A 77 -5.05 -16.26 -6.14
N CYS A 78 -3.87 -16.12 -6.74
CA CYS A 78 -3.65 -15.26 -7.90
C CYS A 78 -4.35 -15.81 -9.14
N SER A 79 -4.87 -14.89 -9.94
CA SER A 79 -5.35 -15.17 -11.29
C SER A 79 -4.20 -15.01 -12.29
N LEU A 80 -4.14 -15.96 -13.22
CA LEU A 80 -3.11 -16.03 -14.25
C LEU A 80 -3.75 -16.09 -15.62
N ASN A 81 -3.38 -15.17 -16.50
CA ASN A 81 -3.79 -15.18 -17.90
C ASN A 81 -2.56 -15.26 -18.80
N LYS A 82 -2.35 -16.43 -19.41
CA LYS A 82 -1.26 -16.64 -20.36
C LYS A 82 -1.57 -15.95 -21.69
N LYS A 83 -0.68 -15.06 -22.10
CA LYS A 83 -0.61 -14.50 -23.45
C LYS A 83 0.61 -15.08 -24.16
N SER A 84 0.69 -14.89 -25.48
CA SER A 84 1.66 -15.55 -26.37
C SER A 84 3.10 -15.52 -25.83
N GLU A 85 3.51 -14.39 -25.26
CA GLU A 85 4.90 -14.18 -24.80
C GLU A 85 5.02 -13.80 -23.32
N HIS A 86 3.90 -13.62 -22.61
CA HIS A 86 3.92 -13.15 -21.23
C HIS A 86 2.73 -13.68 -20.45
N TYR A 87 2.85 -13.71 -19.14
CA TYR A 87 1.73 -13.97 -18.23
C TYR A 87 1.25 -12.65 -17.63
N LYS A 88 -0.07 -12.46 -17.56
CA LYS A 88 -0.66 -11.41 -16.72
C LYS A 88 -1.06 -12.03 -15.40
N VAL A 89 -0.51 -11.50 -14.32
CA VAL A 89 -0.81 -11.92 -12.95
C VAL A 89 -1.66 -10.85 -12.29
N ARG A 90 -2.71 -11.27 -11.59
CA ARG A 90 -3.51 -10.40 -10.73
C ARG A 90 -3.83 -11.13 -9.43
N CYS A 91 -3.50 -10.52 -8.30
CA CYS A 91 -3.77 -11.06 -6.99
C CYS A 91 -4.55 -10.04 -6.16
N SER A 92 -5.60 -10.50 -5.48
CA SER A 92 -6.32 -9.68 -4.52
C SER A 92 -5.50 -9.56 -3.23
N VAL A 93 -5.44 -8.35 -2.68
CA VAL A 93 -4.55 -7.99 -1.58
C VAL A 93 -5.24 -7.11 -0.56
N SER A 94 -4.75 -7.17 0.67
CA SER A 94 -5.15 -6.29 1.77
C SER A 94 -3.98 -6.07 2.72
N PHE A 95 -4.05 -5.00 3.50
CA PHE A 95 -3.20 -4.84 4.66
C PHE A 95 -3.91 -5.40 5.90
N ASP A 96 -3.19 -6.16 6.72
CA ASP A 96 -3.75 -6.69 7.98
C ASP A 96 -3.69 -5.69 9.13
N ASP A 97 -2.66 -4.85 9.18
CA ASP A 97 -2.39 -3.96 10.31
C ASP A 97 -1.89 -2.58 9.86
N LEU A 98 -2.46 -2.05 8.77
CA LEU A 98 -2.11 -0.70 8.33
C LEU A 98 -2.78 0.32 9.24
N HIS A 99 -1.97 1.12 9.92
CA HIS A 99 -2.44 2.23 10.72
C HIS A 99 -1.45 3.38 10.68
N CYS A 100 -1.89 4.57 11.07
CA CYS A 100 -0.98 5.69 11.25
C CYS A 100 -1.22 6.42 12.56
N THR A 101 -0.14 6.93 13.13
CA THR A 101 -0.19 7.86 14.26
C THR A 101 -0.15 9.27 13.67
N LEU A 102 -1.24 10.01 13.80
CA LEU A 102 -1.35 11.37 13.27
C LEU A 102 -0.46 12.35 14.04
N PRO A 103 -0.07 13.49 13.43
CA PRO A 103 0.67 14.52 14.13
C PRO A 103 -0.05 14.95 15.41
N ARG A 104 0.73 15.06 16.50
CA ARG A 104 0.19 15.48 17.79
C ARG A 104 -0.35 16.91 17.71
N VAL A 105 -1.55 17.07 18.25
CA VAL A 105 -2.14 18.39 18.50
C VAL A 105 -1.94 18.79 19.97
N ASN A 106 -1.70 17.82 20.85
CA ASN A 106 -1.34 18.01 22.25
C ASN A 106 -0.37 16.88 22.71
N ASP A 107 0.28 17.07 23.86
CA ASP A 107 1.33 16.15 24.34
C ASP A 107 0.80 14.91 25.08
N THR A 108 -0.51 14.85 25.34
CA THR A 108 -1.15 13.83 26.18
C THR A 108 -1.87 12.75 25.39
N ILE A 109 -2.16 13.00 24.11
CA ILE A 109 -2.98 12.12 23.26
C ILE A 109 -2.30 11.86 21.92
N ASP A 110 -2.24 10.58 21.54
CA ASP A 110 -1.93 10.14 20.19
C ASP A 110 -3.25 9.77 19.48
N TYR A 111 -3.48 10.34 18.30
CA TYR A 111 -4.59 9.94 17.44
C TYR A 111 -4.10 8.85 16.48
N VAL A 112 -4.70 7.66 16.57
CA VAL A 112 -4.33 6.52 15.74
C VAL A 112 -5.46 6.23 14.76
N LEU A 113 -5.14 6.34 13.48
CA LEU A 113 -6.04 6.03 12.38
C LEU A 113 -5.75 4.62 11.89
N SER A 114 -6.65 3.68 12.17
CA SER A 114 -6.62 2.35 11.57
C SER A 114 -7.15 2.45 10.15
N ILE A 115 -6.40 1.91 9.19
CA ILE A 115 -6.68 2.04 7.76
C ILE A 115 -6.97 0.65 7.20
N LYS A 116 -8.20 0.44 6.79
CA LYS A 116 -8.56 -0.74 6.02
C LYS A 116 -8.38 -0.43 4.53
N ALA A 117 -7.39 -1.04 3.90
CA ALA A 117 -7.09 -0.88 2.48
C ALA A 117 -7.06 -2.24 1.77
N GLU A 118 -7.89 -2.38 0.74
CA GLU A 118 -8.06 -3.62 -0.02
C GLU A 118 -8.06 -3.33 -1.52
N GLY A 119 -7.57 -4.29 -2.31
CA GLY A 119 -7.51 -4.11 -3.74
C GLY A 119 -6.81 -5.24 -4.48
N ASN A 120 -6.05 -4.88 -5.51
CA ASN A 120 -5.35 -5.83 -6.36
C ASN A 120 -3.95 -5.34 -6.73
N ILE A 121 -2.99 -6.25 -6.68
CA ILE A 121 -1.70 -6.11 -7.34
C ILE A 121 -1.75 -6.80 -8.69
N ASN A 122 -1.30 -6.11 -9.74
CA ASN A 122 -1.29 -6.60 -11.11
C ASN A 122 0.12 -6.44 -11.67
N PHE A 123 0.62 -7.43 -12.39
CA PHE A 123 1.90 -7.31 -13.09
C PHE A 123 1.96 -8.24 -14.30
N ARG A 124 2.95 -8.00 -15.17
CA ARG A 124 3.27 -8.89 -16.27
C ARG A 124 4.53 -9.67 -15.95
N LEU A 125 4.56 -10.94 -16.33
CA LEU A 125 5.76 -11.77 -16.28
C LEU A 125 6.19 -12.09 -17.71
N HIS A 126 7.37 -11.62 -18.10
CA HIS A 126 7.97 -11.91 -19.40
C HIS A 126 9.33 -12.57 -19.18
N ARG A 127 9.48 -13.82 -19.64
CA ARG A 127 10.72 -14.62 -19.48
C ARG A 127 11.25 -14.68 -18.04
N GLY A 128 10.34 -14.75 -17.06
CA GLY A 128 10.69 -14.80 -15.63
C GLY A 128 10.95 -13.44 -14.98
N ALA A 129 10.95 -12.34 -15.75
CA ALA A 129 11.08 -10.98 -15.22
C ALA A 129 9.71 -10.33 -15.02
N VAL A 130 9.50 -9.73 -13.85
CA VAL A 130 8.31 -8.91 -13.56
C VAL A 130 8.42 -7.57 -14.29
N GLN A 131 7.31 -7.11 -14.85
CA GLN A 131 7.18 -5.84 -15.56
C GLN A 131 5.84 -5.19 -15.25
N ASN A 132 5.80 -3.85 -15.25
CA ASN A 132 4.58 -3.06 -15.15
C ASN A 132 3.68 -3.47 -13.97
N ILE A 133 4.25 -3.49 -12.77
CA ILE A 133 3.47 -3.67 -11.55
C ILE A 133 2.55 -2.46 -11.35
N ILE A 134 1.34 -2.73 -10.89
CA ILE A 134 0.34 -1.74 -10.55
C ILE A 134 -0.39 -2.23 -9.30
N LEU A 135 -0.38 -1.41 -8.24
CA LEU A 135 -1.20 -1.62 -7.06
C LEU A 135 -2.43 -0.71 -7.14
N VAL A 136 -3.62 -1.29 -7.08
CA VAL A 136 -4.89 -0.55 -7.13
C VAL A 136 -5.66 -0.85 -5.85
N LEU A 137 -5.94 0.18 -5.05
CA LEU A 137 -6.65 0.10 -3.76
C LEU A 137 -7.98 0.87 -3.84
N PRO A 138 -9.04 0.28 -4.45
CA PRO A 138 -10.33 0.95 -4.58
C PRO A 138 -11.01 1.17 -3.23
N THR A 139 -10.82 0.23 -2.30
CA THR A 139 -11.44 0.26 -0.97
C THR A 139 -10.44 0.82 0.02
N ILE A 140 -10.72 2.01 0.56
CA ILE A 140 -10.03 2.57 1.71
C ILE A 140 -11.08 3.11 2.68
N SER A 141 -11.04 2.64 3.92
CA SER A 141 -11.87 3.14 5.02
C SER A 141 -11.03 3.26 6.28
N TYR A 142 -11.56 4.00 7.26
CA TYR A 142 -10.81 4.41 8.42
C TYR A 142 -11.61 4.19 9.71
N ALA A 143 -10.89 3.89 10.78
CA ALA A 143 -11.39 3.97 12.14
C ALA A 143 -10.41 4.78 12.98
N MET A 144 -10.91 5.71 13.78
CA MET A 144 -10.09 6.54 14.64
C MET A 144 -10.16 6.04 16.07
N SER A 145 -8.99 5.93 16.69
CA SER A 145 -8.83 5.65 18.10
C SER A 145 -7.96 6.74 18.73
N VAL A 146 -8.19 6.96 20.02
CA VAL A 146 -7.48 7.96 20.81
C VAL A 146 -6.71 7.20 21.88
N LYS A 147 -5.41 7.39 21.94
CA LYS A 147 -4.56 6.72 22.93
C LYS A 147 -3.90 7.73 23.84
N ASN A 148 -3.86 7.43 25.13
CA ASN A 148 -3.05 8.19 26.07
C ASN A 148 -1.56 7.99 25.75
N THR A 149 -0.80 9.07 25.64
CA THR A 149 0.61 9.00 25.25
C THR A 149 1.47 8.22 26.24
N THR A 150 1.12 8.28 27.54
CA THR A 150 1.83 7.66 28.67
C THR A 150 1.41 6.21 28.89
N THR A 151 0.11 5.93 29.00
CA THR A 151 -0.37 4.57 29.34
C THR A 151 -0.55 3.69 28.10
N LYS A 152 -0.60 4.27 26.90
CA LYS A 152 -0.94 3.59 25.63
C LYS A 152 -2.34 2.95 25.59
N GLU A 153 -3.15 3.19 26.62
CA GLU A 153 -4.54 2.74 26.69
C GLU A 153 -5.46 3.69 25.92
N ASP A 154 -6.61 3.16 25.52
CA ASP A 154 -7.66 3.94 24.87
C ASP A 154 -8.17 5.04 25.83
N ALA A 155 -8.14 6.28 25.36
CA ALA A 155 -8.61 7.43 26.11
C ALA A 155 -10.06 7.74 25.75
N ILE A 156 -10.93 7.81 26.74
CA ILE A 156 -12.31 8.28 26.58
C ILE A 156 -12.27 9.81 26.62
N LEU A 157 -12.37 10.46 25.46
CA LEU A 157 -12.51 11.92 25.37
C LEU A 157 -13.96 12.30 25.05
N SER A 158 -14.48 13.24 25.83
CA SER A 158 -15.81 13.83 25.63
C SER A 158 -15.89 14.79 24.44
N SER A 159 -14.74 15.28 23.93
CA SER A 159 -14.66 15.92 22.61
C SER A 159 -13.32 15.64 21.93
N LEU A 160 -13.39 15.16 20.70
CA LEU A 160 -12.24 14.95 19.80
C LEU A 160 -12.00 16.25 19.02
N THR A 161 -10.99 17.04 19.37
CA THR A 161 -10.51 18.17 18.54
C THR A 161 -9.48 17.68 17.53
N VAL A 162 -9.96 16.88 16.58
CA VAL A 162 -9.16 16.42 15.45
C VAL A 162 -9.18 17.51 14.36
N PRO A 163 -8.04 17.87 13.75
CA PRO A 163 -8.03 18.82 12.64
C PRO A 163 -8.94 18.36 11.51
N SER A 164 -9.63 19.29 10.85
CA SER A 164 -10.63 18.97 9.81
C SER A 164 -10.09 18.10 8.67
N SER A 165 -8.79 18.21 8.36
CA SER A 165 -8.09 17.38 7.37
C SER A 165 -8.08 15.88 7.69
N TYR A 166 -8.33 15.50 8.95
CA TYR A 166 -8.38 14.11 9.40
C TYR A 166 -9.76 13.72 9.95
N ALA A 167 -10.76 14.60 9.84
CA ALA A 167 -12.09 14.35 10.36
C ALA A 167 -12.76 13.20 9.61
N LEU A 168 -13.29 12.24 10.37
CA LEU A 168 -14.07 11.14 9.81
C LEU A 168 -15.48 11.62 9.50
N THR A 169 -15.96 11.26 8.32
CA THR A 169 -17.39 11.29 7.99
C THR A 169 -18.10 10.12 8.68
N GLY A 170 -19.43 10.22 8.84
CA GLY A 170 -20.23 9.21 9.53
C GLY A 170 -20.17 7.80 8.91
N ASP A 171 -19.67 7.66 7.68
CA ASP A 171 -19.43 6.39 6.99
C ASP A 171 -17.97 5.88 7.11
N GLY A 172 -17.18 6.42 8.05
CA GLY A 172 -15.81 5.97 8.30
C GLY A 172 -14.84 6.32 7.17
N LYS A 173 -15.08 7.43 6.47
CA LYS A 173 -14.17 7.95 5.43
C LYS A 173 -13.53 9.24 5.89
N ILE A 174 -12.34 9.53 5.36
CA ILE A 174 -11.79 10.88 5.34
C ILE A 174 -11.91 11.36 3.90
N GLN A 175 -12.54 12.49 3.65
CA GLN A 175 -12.69 13.01 2.29
C GLN A 175 -11.53 13.95 1.92
N GLY A 176 -11.26 14.07 0.63
CA GLY A 176 -10.30 15.03 0.08
C GLY A 176 -8.83 14.69 0.35
N LEU A 177 -8.07 15.72 0.71
CA LEU A 177 -6.61 15.75 0.62
C LEU A 177 -5.91 14.57 1.30
N TYR A 178 -6.36 14.15 2.47
CA TYR A 178 -5.74 13.05 3.22
C TYR A 178 -5.86 11.72 2.48
N THR A 179 -7.06 11.36 2.06
CA THR A 179 -7.29 10.11 1.33
C THR A 179 -6.58 10.11 -0.02
N HIS A 180 -6.55 11.25 -0.71
CA HIS A 180 -5.78 11.40 -1.94
C HIS A 180 -4.27 11.25 -1.71
N GLY A 181 -3.73 11.89 -0.68
CA GLY A 181 -2.32 11.77 -0.30
C GLY A 181 -1.95 10.34 0.11
N LEU A 182 -2.79 9.68 0.91
CA LEU A 182 -2.57 8.29 1.32
C LEU A 182 -2.60 7.34 0.13
N ARG A 183 -3.58 7.49 -0.78
CA ARG A 183 -3.64 6.72 -2.03
C ARG A 183 -2.37 6.92 -2.84
N TYR A 184 -1.96 8.17 -3.05
CA TYR A 184 -0.72 8.47 -3.75
C TYR A 184 0.48 7.79 -3.09
N PHE A 185 0.67 7.94 -1.79
CA PHE A 185 1.78 7.31 -1.06
C PHE A 185 1.81 5.79 -1.24
N LEU A 186 0.67 5.12 -1.13
CA LEU A 186 0.55 3.66 -1.22
C LEU A 186 0.65 3.11 -2.64
N THR A 187 0.20 3.85 -3.67
CA THR A 187 0.10 3.29 -5.04
C THR A 187 1.07 3.90 -6.03
N LEU A 188 1.71 5.02 -5.71
CA LEU A 188 2.61 5.75 -6.62
C LEU A 188 3.86 6.34 -5.92
N GLY A 189 3.80 6.57 -4.62
CA GLY A 189 4.84 7.23 -3.85
C GLY A 189 5.93 6.29 -3.33
N ALA A 190 6.59 6.70 -2.25
CA ALA A 190 7.77 6.03 -1.71
C ALA A 190 7.51 4.55 -1.32
N PHE A 191 6.34 4.23 -0.75
CA PHE A 191 5.99 2.84 -0.45
C PHE A 191 5.89 2.01 -1.73
N PHE A 192 5.17 2.52 -2.74
CA PHE A 192 5.02 1.80 -4.01
C PHE A 192 6.37 1.62 -4.72
N GLY A 193 7.25 2.64 -4.71
CA GLY A 193 8.60 2.51 -5.26
C GLY A 193 9.41 1.38 -4.61
N GLN A 194 9.25 1.18 -3.30
CA GLN A 194 9.88 0.06 -2.59
C GLN A 194 9.27 -1.28 -3.00
N LEU A 195 7.94 -1.36 -3.10
CA LEU A 195 7.23 -2.55 -3.57
C LEU A 195 7.66 -2.94 -4.98
N ASP A 196 7.70 -1.95 -5.88
CA ASP A 196 8.09 -2.10 -7.28
C ASP A 196 9.52 -2.66 -7.42
N SER A 197 10.48 -2.08 -6.69
CA SER A 197 11.86 -2.55 -6.64
C SER A 197 11.98 -4.00 -6.14
N ILE A 198 11.18 -4.38 -5.16
CA ILE A 198 11.17 -5.75 -4.63
C ILE A 198 10.62 -6.72 -5.66
N PHE A 199 9.54 -6.39 -6.36
CA PHE A 199 8.98 -7.25 -7.40
C PHE A 199 9.94 -7.42 -8.59
N HIS A 200 10.67 -6.38 -8.97
CA HIS A 200 11.69 -6.46 -10.02
C HIS A 200 12.92 -7.28 -9.61
N SER A 201 13.23 -7.35 -8.31
CA SER A 201 14.36 -8.14 -7.78
C SER A 201 13.96 -9.53 -7.24
N ALA A 202 12.66 -9.82 -7.13
CA ALA A 202 12.16 -11.11 -6.69
C ALA A 202 12.19 -12.11 -7.85
N PRO A 203 12.84 -13.28 -7.70
CA PRO A 203 12.81 -14.30 -8.72
C PRO A 203 11.41 -14.96 -8.72
N CYS A 204 10.58 -14.63 -9.71
CA CYS A 204 9.44 -15.48 -10.07
C CYS A 204 10.01 -16.67 -10.84
N THR A 205 10.43 -17.72 -10.14
CA THR A 205 11.01 -18.91 -10.77
C THR A 205 9.99 -19.60 -11.67
N LEU A 206 10.39 -19.89 -12.91
CA LEU A 206 9.65 -20.79 -13.78
C LEU A 206 10.01 -22.23 -13.39
N THR A 207 9.01 -23.08 -13.11
CA THR A 207 9.22 -24.49 -12.83
C THR A 207 9.64 -25.23 -14.11
N ALA A 208 10.65 -26.09 -13.98
CA ALA A 208 11.05 -27.01 -15.05
C ALA A 208 10.18 -28.28 -14.94
N ASP A 209 9.68 -28.76 -16.07
CA ASP A 209 9.06 -30.09 -16.19
C ASP A 209 10.10 -31.19 -15.91
#